data_AF-A0A8S3UM79-F1
#
_entry.id   AF-A0A8S3UM79-F1
#
_cell.length_a   1.000
_cell.length_b   1.000
_cell.length_c   1.000
_cell.angle_alpha   90.00
_cell.angle_beta   90.00
_cell.angle_gamma   90.00
#
_symmetry.space_group_name_H-M   'P 1'
#
loop_
_entity.id
_entity.type
_entity.pdbx_description
1 polymer ?
#
loop_
_entity_poly.entity_id
_entity_poly.type
_entity_poly.pdbx_seq_one_letter_code
_entity_poly.pdbx_strand_id
1 'polypeptide(L)'
;MTETGDRIQPSFKNLTHKDYGRPNDKQHMPLQELTRPHVDSFNYMLEEGLGKAVQLIYPVEFALPNGDRISFTVLDANVYKPVVSQSNKTSVNLKVYPAECRQRFVTYKGNFQITFVWKINNKPQDTVERTIGEIPIMVKSKRCNLQGLSPKELVKHGEEAEEMGGYFIVNGLEKVIRMLIMPRRNYAMCMIRPSWRSRGKQYTEYGVQIKCVRQDQTGMNNVLHYLSNGSATIGFGYLKELFYVPVMFILKGLMNVTDKYIYDQLVNGKEDDSFYKGCIVFMLRQALTEDLTTQTKVLQYIGSKFRIKLPLPEWYSDEEVGQFLIRECICIHLENNTDKFNLLIFMIRKLFAFSKGECAAESADSPANQELLLGGHLYLAVLKEKIEAWLISLKATILRNAKTKEGTYKLTSKTLEDAFRHTADVGKSVEYLLSTGNLISRSGLGLMQTSGLAVVADKLNFYRYLSHFRSVHRGAFFAEMRTTAVFLCPVHTPDGAPCGLLNHMTAFCQAVNIQYPTAHLYKLLISLGVTPFDAPPPGNLKDCFPVLLDGRHMGYLHSSIAKKSRTEIEGYESQRFETGSNNDGDMSDSQDRIC
;
A
#
# COMPACT_ATOMS: atom_id res chain seq x y z
N MET A 1 -44.02 -15.83 7.38
CA MET A 1 -44.71 -14.65 7.96
C MET A 1 -45.36 -15.09 9.26
N THR A 2 -44.65 -14.89 10.37
CA THR A 2 -45.22 -14.89 11.73
C THR A 2 -44.86 -13.53 12.30
N GLU A 3 -45.86 -12.65 12.32
CA GLU A 3 -45.80 -11.25 12.76
C GLU A 3 -45.73 -11.14 14.28
N THR A 4 -44.61 -11.51 14.88
CA THR A 4 -44.26 -11.10 16.26
C THR A 4 -42.80 -10.67 16.30
N GLY A 5 -42.43 -9.73 15.41
CA GLY A 5 -41.21 -8.97 15.56
C GLY A 5 -41.56 -7.72 16.34
N ASP A 6 -41.27 -7.69 17.64
CA ASP A 6 -41.34 -6.47 18.44
C ASP A 6 -40.60 -5.35 17.69
N ARG A 7 -41.36 -4.39 17.14
CA ARG A 7 -40.77 -3.16 16.61
C ARG A 7 -40.09 -2.49 17.80
N ILE A 8 -38.77 -2.41 17.78
CA ILE A 8 -37.97 -1.73 18.81
C ILE A 8 -38.49 -0.29 18.90
N GLN A 9 -39.35 -0.01 19.89
CA GLN A 9 -39.82 1.33 20.14
C GLN A 9 -38.71 2.11 20.87
N PRO A 10 -38.47 3.38 20.50
CA PRO A 10 -37.50 4.22 21.20
C PRO A 10 -37.90 4.31 22.68
N SER A 11 -36.94 4.04 23.56
CA SER A 11 -37.17 3.99 25.01
C SER A 11 -36.07 4.74 25.75
N PHE A 12 -36.44 5.46 26.81
CA PHE A 12 -35.50 6.11 27.72
C PHE A 12 -34.90 5.16 28.76
N LYS A 13 -35.05 3.84 28.59
CA LYS A 13 -34.60 2.80 29.52
C LYS A 13 -33.16 3.01 30.02
N ASN A 14 -32.27 3.51 29.18
CA ASN A 14 -30.86 3.75 29.53
C ASN A 14 -30.66 5.00 30.42
N LEU A 15 -31.51 6.03 30.29
CA LEU A 15 -31.46 7.23 31.14
C LEU A 15 -32.14 7.00 32.49
N THR A 16 -33.12 6.09 32.56
CA THR A 16 -33.85 5.76 33.78
C THR A 16 -33.28 4.54 34.51
N HIS A 17 -32.13 4.02 34.07
CA HIS A 17 -31.52 2.85 34.68
C HIS A 17 -30.99 3.16 36.08
N LYS A 18 -31.23 2.27 37.06
CA LYS A 18 -30.78 2.47 38.45
C LYS A 18 -29.26 2.60 38.59
N ASP A 19 -28.52 1.97 37.67
CA ASP A 19 -27.05 2.02 37.62
C ASP A 19 -26.51 3.11 36.68
N TYR A 20 -27.32 4.12 36.32
CA TYR A 20 -26.84 5.25 35.53
C TYR A 20 -25.61 5.91 36.20
N GLY A 21 -24.55 6.12 35.42
CA GLY A 21 -23.27 6.66 35.91
C GLY A 21 -22.27 5.62 36.43
N ARG A 22 -22.66 4.33 36.55
CA ARG A 22 -21.71 3.26 36.83
C ARG A 22 -21.12 2.73 35.51
N PRO A 23 -19.78 2.64 35.37
CA PRO A 23 -19.18 2.03 34.20
C PRO A 23 -19.61 0.58 34.04
N ASN A 24 -20.02 0.21 32.83
CA ASN A 24 -20.32 -1.17 32.45
C ASN A 24 -19.06 -2.04 32.58
N ASP A 25 -19.24 -3.37 32.63
CA ASP A 25 -18.10 -4.28 32.66
C ASP A 25 -17.39 -4.41 31.30
N LYS A 26 -18.12 -4.15 30.20
CA LYS A 26 -17.60 -4.13 28.82
C LYS A 26 -18.02 -2.85 28.10
N GLN A 27 -17.18 -2.39 27.18
CA GLN A 27 -17.46 -1.25 26.31
C GLN A 27 -18.52 -1.63 25.26
N HIS A 28 -19.20 -0.62 24.71
CA HIS A 28 -20.22 -0.85 23.69
C HIS A 28 -19.60 -1.13 22.32
N MET A 29 -19.79 -2.36 21.80
CA MET A 29 -19.22 -2.79 20.51
C MET A 29 -19.53 -1.86 19.33
N PRO A 30 -20.78 -1.39 19.11
CA PRO A 30 -21.08 -0.52 17.97
C PRO A 30 -20.27 0.78 17.97
N LEU A 31 -19.88 1.26 19.16
CA LEU A 31 -19.05 2.45 19.27
C LEU A 31 -17.60 2.16 18.90
N GLN A 32 -17.05 1.05 19.41
CA GLN A 32 -15.68 0.61 19.11
C GLN A 32 -15.50 0.28 17.61
N GLU A 33 -16.55 -0.20 16.94
CA GLU A 33 -16.53 -0.46 15.49
C GLU A 33 -16.34 0.81 14.63
N LEU A 34 -16.68 2.00 15.14
CA LEU A 34 -16.52 3.24 14.37
C LEU A 34 -15.06 3.62 14.15
N THR A 35 -14.18 3.36 15.12
CA THR A 35 -12.74 3.67 15.07
C THR A 35 -11.91 2.48 14.59
N ARG A 36 -12.54 1.30 14.46
CA ARG A 36 -11.90 0.05 14.04
C ARG A 36 -11.04 0.15 12.78
N PRO A 37 -11.43 0.84 11.68
CA PRO A 37 -10.55 1.01 10.51
C PRO A 37 -9.19 1.66 10.84
N HIS A 38 -9.16 2.58 11.80
CA HIS A 38 -7.93 3.25 12.22
C HIS A 38 -7.08 2.32 13.08
N VAL A 39 -7.68 1.71 14.10
CA VAL A 39 -6.99 0.83 15.06
C VAL A 39 -6.48 -0.43 14.37
N ASP A 40 -7.31 -1.09 13.55
CA ASP A 40 -6.93 -2.31 12.85
C ASP A 40 -5.81 -2.06 11.84
N SER A 41 -5.89 -0.97 11.05
CA SER A 41 -4.80 -0.64 10.10
C SER A 41 -3.49 -0.31 10.81
N PHE A 42 -3.54 0.31 11.98
CA PHE A 42 -2.33 0.54 12.78
C PHE A 42 -1.79 -0.77 13.38
N ASN A 43 -2.67 -1.66 13.83
CA ASN A 43 -2.28 -2.98 14.31
C ASN A 43 -1.66 -3.84 13.20
N TYR A 44 -2.20 -3.80 11.98
CA TYR A 44 -1.61 -4.45 10.81
C TYR A 44 -0.18 -3.96 10.58
N MET A 45 0.03 -2.63 10.62
CA MET A 45 1.37 -2.04 10.51
C MET A 45 2.32 -2.60 11.58
N LEU A 46 1.88 -2.70 12.83
CA LEU A 46 2.69 -3.15 13.96
C LEU A 46 3.06 -4.64 13.93
N GLU A 47 2.17 -5.50 13.44
CA GLU A 47 2.33 -6.96 13.55
C GLU A 47 2.84 -7.61 12.28
N GLU A 48 2.35 -7.20 11.12
CA GLU A 48 2.70 -7.82 9.83
C GLU A 48 3.39 -6.84 8.89
N GLY A 49 2.87 -5.61 8.82
CA GLY A 49 3.25 -4.61 7.83
C GLY A 49 4.72 -4.23 7.91
N LEU A 50 5.25 -3.95 9.12
CA LEU A 50 6.65 -3.60 9.32
C LEU A 50 7.60 -4.72 8.89
N GLY A 51 7.32 -5.96 9.27
CA GLY A 51 8.13 -7.11 8.85
C GLY A 51 8.18 -7.26 7.33
N LYS A 52 7.03 -7.17 6.66
CA LYS A 52 6.94 -7.21 5.19
C LYS A 52 7.65 -6.01 4.54
N ALA A 53 7.51 -4.82 5.11
CA ALA A 53 8.14 -3.60 4.58
C ALA A 53 9.67 -3.67 4.66
N VAL A 54 10.22 -4.13 5.78
CA VAL A 54 11.66 -4.27 6.01
C VAL A 54 12.30 -5.26 5.04
N GLN A 55 11.65 -6.39 4.78
CA GLN A 55 12.14 -7.39 3.81
C GLN A 55 12.24 -6.84 2.37
N LEU A 56 11.45 -5.81 2.05
CA LEU A 56 11.45 -5.16 0.74
C LEU A 56 12.41 -3.97 0.65
N ILE A 57 13.04 -3.56 1.75
CA ILE A 57 14.05 -2.49 1.72
C ILE A 57 15.33 -3.05 1.08
N TYR A 58 15.78 -2.39 0.01
CA TYR A 58 17.01 -2.79 -0.65
C TYR A 58 18.25 -2.52 0.23
N PRO A 59 19.24 -3.43 0.28
CA PRO A 59 20.47 -3.19 1.02
C PRO A 59 21.16 -1.90 0.59
N VAL A 60 21.57 -1.08 1.57
CA VAL A 60 22.36 0.12 1.27
C VAL A 60 23.83 -0.27 1.18
N GLU A 61 24.34 -0.21 -0.03
CA GLU A 61 25.71 -0.61 -0.36
C GLU A 61 26.59 0.59 -0.75
N PHE A 62 27.87 0.54 -0.36
CA PHE A 62 28.87 1.57 -0.69
C PHE A 62 30.30 1.09 -0.47
N ALA A 63 31.24 1.75 -1.14
CA ALA A 63 32.67 1.53 -0.94
C ALA A 63 33.27 2.61 -0.03
N LEU A 64 34.15 2.20 0.87
CA LEU A 64 35.01 3.11 1.62
C LEU A 64 36.25 3.51 0.81
N PRO A 65 36.94 4.61 1.18
CA PRO A 65 38.20 5.02 0.55
C PRO A 65 39.32 3.98 0.63
N ASN A 66 39.26 3.04 1.59
CA ASN A 66 40.22 1.95 1.74
C ASN A 66 39.92 0.74 0.82
N GLY A 67 38.85 0.80 0.01
CA GLY A 67 38.43 -0.27 -0.90
C GLY A 67 37.41 -1.25 -0.31
N ASP A 68 37.10 -1.18 0.99
CA ASP A 68 36.13 -2.07 1.62
C ASP A 68 34.70 -1.79 1.12
N ARG A 69 34.00 -2.85 0.73
CA ARG A 69 32.58 -2.80 0.35
C ARG A 69 31.70 -3.06 1.57
N ILE A 70 30.89 -2.09 1.95
CA ILE A 70 29.95 -2.20 3.05
C ILE A 70 28.55 -2.40 2.50
N SER A 71 27.79 -3.29 3.15
CA SER A 71 26.35 -3.47 2.93
C SER A 71 25.61 -3.41 4.26
N PHE A 72 24.53 -2.61 4.33
CA PHE A 72 23.57 -2.63 5.43
C PHE A 72 22.26 -3.29 4.97
N THR A 73 21.81 -4.31 5.69
CA THR A 73 20.56 -5.02 5.43
C THR A 73 19.72 -5.05 6.70
N VAL A 74 18.52 -4.48 6.65
CA VAL A 74 17.58 -4.50 7.78
C VAL A 74 16.89 -5.86 7.80
N LEU A 75 16.84 -6.48 8.98
CA LEU A 75 16.25 -7.80 9.20
C LEU A 75 14.87 -7.69 9.82
N ASP A 76 14.71 -6.79 10.80
CA ASP A 76 13.45 -6.61 11.53
C ASP A 76 13.27 -5.16 12.01
N ALA A 77 12.03 -4.79 12.33
CA ALA A 77 11.69 -3.49 12.90
C ALA A 77 10.54 -3.62 13.92
N ASN A 78 10.77 -3.15 15.14
CA ASN A 78 9.86 -3.29 16.26
C ASN A 78 9.50 -1.94 16.88
N VAL A 79 8.22 -1.79 17.21
CA VAL A 79 7.68 -0.63 17.92
C VAL A 79 7.23 -1.06 19.31
N TYR A 80 7.72 -0.37 20.33
CA TYR A 80 7.45 -0.68 21.73
C TYR A 80 6.37 0.22 22.34
N LYS A 81 5.80 -0.24 23.46
CA LYS A 81 4.82 0.55 24.21
C LYS A 81 5.48 1.81 24.81
N PRO A 82 4.73 2.91 24.97
CA PRO A 82 5.23 4.11 25.64
C PRO A 82 5.63 3.84 27.07
N VAL A 83 6.88 4.16 27.39
CA VAL A 83 7.46 4.01 28.73
C VAL A 83 8.18 5.29 29.12
N VAL A 84 8.36 5.49 30.43
CA VAL A 84 9.16 6.59 30.94
C VAL A 84 10.60 6.45 30.46
N SER A 85 11.22 7.57 30.08
CA SER A 85 12.62 7.60 29.67
C SER A 85 13.53 6.88 30.67
N GLN A 86 14.49 6.10 30.17
CA GLN A 86 15.49 5.40 30.99
C GLN A 86 16.38 6.36 31.80
N SER A 87 16.43 7.65 31.43
CA SER A 87 17.11 8.67 32.23
C SER A 87 16.39 9.01 33.53
N ASN A 88 15.10 8.68 33.64
CA ASN A 88 14.32 8.90 34.83
C ASN A 88 14.56 7.78 35.84
N LYS A 89 15.27 8.11 36.93
CA LYS A 89 15.60 7.17 38.02
C LYS A 89 14.58 7.16 39.16
N THR A 90 13.57 8.03 39.11
CA THR A 90 12.62 8.25 40.22
C THR A 90 11.25 7.63 39.99
N SER A 91 10.91 7.26 38.75
CA SER A 91 9.58 6.70 38.45
C SER A 91 9.40 5.29 38.99
N VAL A 92 8.35 5.08 39.78
CA VAL A 92 7.93 3.75 40.29
C VAL A 92 7.15 2.97 39.23
N ASN A 93 6.37 3.66 38.38
CA ASN A 93 5.66 3.07 37.26
C ASN A 93 6.33 3.49 35.95
N LEU A 94 6.74 2.51 35.15
CA LEU A 94 7.40 2.76 33.87
C LEU A 94 6.39 2.98 32.73
N LYS A 95 5.11 2.65 32.90
CA LYS A 95 4.08 2.84 31.87
C LYS A 95 3.65 4.30 31.82
N VAL A 96 3.69 4.89 30.63
CA VAL A 96 3.11 6.21 30.35
C VAL A 96 1.69 6.01 29.82
N TYR A 97 0.72 6.73 30.36
CA TYR A 97 -0.67 6.67 29.90
C TYR A 97 -1.04 7.90 29.05
N PRO A 98 -1.98 7.79 28.10
CA PRO A 98 -2.36 8.90 27.22
C PRO A 98 -2.80 10.16 27.99
N ALA A 99 -3.56 10.02 29.08
CA ALA A 99 -3.96 11.12 29.97
C ALA A 99 -2.78 11.95 30.47
N GLU A 100 -1.67 11.32 30.85
CA GLU A 100 -0.47 12.03 31.31
C GLU A 100 0.12 12.90 30.19
N CYS A 101 0.17 12.37 28.96
CA CYS A 101 0.68 13.11 27.81
C CYS A 101 -0.19 14.32 27.45
N ARG A 102 -1.52 14.20 27.58
CA ARG A 102 -2.46 15.33 27.40
C ARG A 102 -2.17 16.43 28.43
N GLN A 103 -2.06 16.08 29.71
CA GLN A 103 -1.81 17.05 30.80
C GLN A 103 -0.44 17.72 30.71
N ARG A 104 0.59 16.98 30.29
CA ARG A 104 1.96 17.48 30.15
C ARG A 104 2.21 18.23 28.84
N PHE A 105 1.25 18.28 27.93
CA PHE A 105 1.41 18.82 26.58
C PHE A 105 2.55 18.17 25.79
N VAL A 106 2.75 16.87 25.97
CA VAL A 106 3.77 16.08 25.25
C VAL A 106 3.13 15.08 24.31
N THR A 107 3.93 14.52 23.41
CA THR A 107 3.48 13.49 22.46
C THR A 107 3.54 12.10 23.11
N TYR A 108 2.51 11.28 22.89
CA TYR A 108 2.46 9.90 23.37
C TYR A 108 3.26 8.99 22.43
N LYS A 109 4.51 8.69 22.81
CA LYS A 109 5.51 8.03 21.94
C LYS A 109 6.07 6.74 22.52
N GLY A 110 6.41 5.81 21.64
CA GLY A 110 7.08 4.55 21.95
C GLY A 110 8.37 4.39 21.17
N ASN A 111 9.32 3.63 21.71
CA ASN A 111 10.61 3.39 21.06
C ASN A 111 10.42 2.64 19.74
N PHE A 112 11.10 3.09 18.69
CA PHE A 112 11.19 2.43 17.41
C PHE A 112 12.59 1.88 17.20
N GLN A 113 12.70 0.56 17.17
CA GLN A 113 13.95 -0.18 17.06
C GLN A 113 14.01 -0.91 15.73
N ILE A 114 15.18 -0.93 15.11
CA ILE A 114 15.46 -1.80 13.96
C ILE A 114 16.59 -2.75 14.32
N THR A 115 16.54 -3.94 13.73
CA THR A 115 17.60 -4.92 13.77
C THR A 115 18.18 -5.01 12.37
N PHE A 116 19.48 -4.78 12.22
CA PHE A 116 20.12 -4.86 10.91
C PHE A 116 21.49 -5.52 11.01
N VAL A 117 21.86 -6.21 9.93
CA VAL A 117 23.18 -6.80 9.75
C VAL A 117 24.01 -5.90 8.85
N TRP A 118 25.31 -5.79 9.16
CA TRP A 118 26.26 -5.12 8.32
C TRP A 118 27.34 -6.09 7.85
N LYS A 119 27.74 -5.96 6.58
CA LYS A 119 28.74 -6.81 5.95
C LYS A 119 29.91 -5.96 5.48
N ILE A 120 31.13 -6.50 5.56
CA ILE A 120 32.33 -5.95 4.94
C ILE A 120 32.83 -6.98 3.92
N ASN A 121 32.99 -6.59 2.66
CA ASN A 121 33.46 -7.46 1.57
C ASN A 121 32.67 -8.79 1.52
N ASN A 122 31.33 -8.69 1.58
CA ASN A 122 30.36 -9.80 1.65
C ASN A 122 30.45 -10.72 2.89
N LYS A 123 31.33 -10.43 3.85
CA LYS A 123 31.42 -11.17 5.12
C LYS A 123 30.55 -10.50 6.19
N PRO A 124 29.54 -11.20 6.74
CA PRO A 124 28.75 -10.65 7.85
C PRO A 124 29.65 -10.36 9.05
N GLN A 125 29.43 -9.21 9.67
CA GLN A 125 30.11 -8.81 10.90
C GLN A 125 29.18 -9.14 12.07
N ASP A 126 28.47 -8.12 12.58
CA ASP A 126 27.53 -8.26 13.70
C ASP A 126 26.10 -7.97 13.27
N THR A 127 25.15 -8.52 14.05
CA THR A 127 23.76 -8.07 14.05
C THR A 127 23.59 -6.99 15.11
N VAL A 128 23.08 -5.83 14.72
CA VAL A 128 22.93 -4.67 15.59
C VAL A 128 21.46 -4.36 15.78
N GLU A 129 21.03 -4.32 17.05
CA GLU A 129 19.73 -3.79 17.43
C GLU A 129 19.89 -2.32 17.84
N ARG A 130 19.13 -1.43 17.20
CA ARG A 130 19.26 0.01 17.44
C ARG A 130 17.92 0.71 17.46
N THR A 131 17.67 1.46 18.54
CA THR A 131 16.58 2.44 18.58
C THR A 131 16.95 3.62 17.68
N ILE A 132 16.14 3.84 16.65
CA ILE A 132 16.34 4.90 15.64
C ILE A 132 15.38 6.07 15.81
N GLY A 133 14.59 6.06 16.88
CA GLY A 133 13.72 7.16 17.27
C GLY A 133 12.60 6.75 18.20
N GLU A 134 11.78 7.73 18.58
CA GLU A 134 10.51 7.51 19.28
C GLU A 134 9.36 7.95 18.38
N ILE A 135 8.41 7.05 18.11
CA ILE A 135 7.30 7.32 17.20
C ILE A 135 5.97 7.45 17.96
N PRO A 136 5.04 8.32 17.53
CA PRO A 136 3.71 8.42 18.12
C PRO A 136 2.94 7.10 18.06
N ILE A 137 2.25 6.75 19.15
CA ILE A 137 1.47 5.51 19.26
C ILE A 137 -0.03 5.84 19.19
N MET A 138 -0.77 5.09 18.37
CA MET A 138 -2.22 5.24 18.28
C MET A 138 -2.90 4.73 19.55
N VAL A 139 -3.81 5.53 20.11
CA VAL A 139 -4.58 5.18 21.30
C VAL A 139 -5.47 3.96 21.02
N LYS A 140 -5.57 3.05 22.00
CA LYS A 140 -6.23 1.71 21.93
C LYS A 140 -5.62 0.69 20.96
N SER A 141 -4.54 1.02 20.26
CA SER A 141 -3.79 0.03 19.46
C SER A 141 -3.04 -1.00 20.30
N LYS A 142 -2.48 -2.04 19.66
CA LYS A 142 -1.71 -3.11 20.30
C LYS A 142 -0.44 -2.65 21.05
N ARG A 143 0.07 -1.46 20.72
CA ARG A 143 1.20 -0.83 21.44
C ARG A 143 0.77 0.28 22.40
N CYS A 144 -0.53 0.52 22.58
CA CYS A 144 -1.04 1.42 23.61
C CYS A 144 -1.11 0.71 24.99
N ASN A 145 -0.95 1.49 26.06
CA ASN A 145 -1.11 1.01 27.43
C ASN A 145 -2.59 0.91 27.87
N LEU A 146 -3.53 1.43 27.08
CA LEU A 146 -4.98 1.28 27.31
C LEU A 146 -5.59 0.03 26.68
N GLN A 147 -4.81 -0.72 25.90
CA GLN A 147 -5.30 -1.91 25.22
C GLN A 147 -5.70 -2.98 26.24
N GLY A 148 -6.92 -3.51 26.10
CA GLY A 148 -7.43 -4.59 26.94
C GLY A 148 -7.92 -4.16 28.33
N LEU A 149 -7.85 -2.88 28.67
CA LEU A 149 -8.39 -2.37 29.93
C LEU A 149 -9.93 -2.35 29.91
N SER A 150 -10.52 -2.74 31.03
CA SER A 150 -11.96 -2.62 31.28
C SER A 150 -12.38 -1.16 31.47
N PRO A 151 -13.69 -0.82 31.32
CA PRO A 151 -14.17 0.54 31.55
C PRO A 151 -13.81 1.11 32.93
N LYS A 152 -13.80 0.27 33.98
CA LYS A 152 -13.41 0.68 35.34
C LYS A 152 -11.92 1.03 35.43
N GLU A 153 -11.05 0.27 34.75
CA GLU A 153 -9.62 0.54 34.70
C GLU A 153 -9.29 1.78 33.85
N LEU A 154 -10.01 1.99 32.75
CA LEU A 154 -9.89 3.21 31.94
C LEU A 154 -10.15 4.47 32.79
N VAL A 155 -11.26 4.48 33.54
CA VAL A 155 -11.60 5.58 34.44
C VAL A 155 -10.53 5.76 35.53
N LYS A 156 -9.98 4.68 36.09
CA LYS A 156 -8.88 4.74 37.07
C LYS A 156 -7.61 5.39 36.50
N HIS A 157 -7.37 5.24 35.21
CA HIS A 157 -6.24 5.84 34.50
C HIS A 157 -6.55 7.22 33.90
N GLY A 158 -7.70 7.82 34.24
CA GLY A 158 -8.08 9.18 33.82
C GLY A 158 -8.60 9.27 32.39
N GLU A 159 -9.09 8.16 31.83
CA GLU A 159 -9.69 8.10 30.49
C GLU A 159 -11.21 7.90 30.58
N GLU A 160 -11.92 8.18 29.49
CA GLU A 160 -13.35 7.90 29.38
C GLU A 160 -13.66 6.39 29.41
N ALA A 161 -14.76 6.00 30.06
CA ALA A 161 -15.19 4.58 30.16
C ALA A 161 -15.40 3.92 28.78
N GLU A 162 -15.79 4.73 27.79
CA GLU A 162 -16.05 4.33 26.41
C GLU A 162 -14.94 4.81 25.44
N GLU A 163 -13.71 4.99 25.94
CA GLU A 163 -12.56 5.38 25.10
C GLU A 163 -12.39 4.42 23.90
N MET A 164 -12.40 5.02 22.71
CA MET A 164 -12.53 4.36 21.40
C MET A 164 -11.20 4.26 20.67
N GLY A 165 -10.25 5.16 20.98
CA GLY A 165 -8.96 5.28 20.31
C GLY A 165 -9.06 5.61 18.82
N GLY A 166 -8.03 5.23 18.06
CA GLY A 166 -7.95 5.52 16.62
C GLY A 166 -7.30 6.86 16.27
N TYR A 167 -6.79 7.58 17.27
CA TYR A 167 -6.09 8.87 17.13
C TYR A 167 -4.73 8.83 17.83
N PHE A 168 -3.94 9.89 17.64
CA PHE A 168 -2.62 10.09 18.22
C PHE A 168 -2.64 11.32 19.14
N ILE A 169 -1.79 11.34 20.16
CA ILE A 169 -1.57 12.54 20.98
C ILE A 169 -0.22 13.13 20.60
N VAL A 170 -0.22 14.36 20.08
CA VAL A 170 0.96 15.07 19.62
C VAL A 170 1.00 16.46 20.24
N ASN A 171 2.01 16.72 21.07
CA ASN A 171 2.15 17.95 21.87
C ASN A 171 0.86 18.27 22.66
N GLY A 172 0.27 17.26 23.30
CA GLY A 172 -1.00 17.37 24.03
C GLY A 172 -2.27 17.43 23.19
N LEU A 173 -2.17 17.58 21.86
CA LEU A 173 -3.33 17.65 20.97
C LEU A 173 -3.67 16.29 20.39
N GLU A 174 -4.98 15.98 20.30
CA GLU A 174 -5.46 14.78 19.63
C GLU A 174 -5.48 15.00 18.10
N LYS A 175 -4.79 14.13 17.38
CA LYS A 175 -4.61 14.16 15.92
C LYS A 175 -5.06 12.85 15.30
N VAL A 176 -5.77 12.93 14.19
CA VAL A 176 -6.23 11.76 13.44
C VAL A 176 -5.73 11.83 12.01
N ILE A 177 -5.25 10.70 11.47
CA ILE A 177 -4.92 10.59 10.06
C ILE A 177 -6.23 10.35 9.29
N ARG A 178 -6.51 11.19 8.31
CA ARG A 178 -7.73 11.08 7.49
C ARG A 178 -7.64 9.87 6.57
N MET A 179 -8.77 9.18 6.38
CA MET A 179 -8.89 8.18 5.31
C MET A 179 -8.97 8.89 3.96
N LEU A 180 -8.22 8.38 2.99
CA LEU A 180 -8.18 8.95 1.65
C LEU A 180 -8.73 7.99 0.61
N ILE A 181 -9.53 8.51 -0.32
CA ILE A 181 -9.92 7.75 -1.51
C ILE A 181 -8.71 7.66 -2.44
N MET A 182 -8.40 6.44 -2.86
CA MET A 182 -7.38 6.15 -3.86
C MET A 182 -7.99 5.33 -4.99
N PRO A 183 -7.37 5.29 -6.19
CA PRO A 183 -7.75 4.34 -7.22
C PRO A 183 -7.64 2.90 -6.70
N ARG A 184 -8.57 2.04 -7.12
CA ARG A 184 -8.59 0.61 -6.79
C ARG A 184 -7.27 -0.06 -7.15
N ARG A 185 -6.70 -0.80 -6.19
CA ARG A 185 -5.46 -1.55 -6.41
C ARG A 185 -5.63 -2.68 -7.42
N ASN A 186 -4.54 -2.97 -8.12
CA ASN A 186 -4.31 -4.12 -8.98
C ASN A 186 -5.40 -4.35 -10.05
N TYR A 187 -6.09 -3.28 -10.46
CA TYR A 187 -7.12 -3.30 -11.48
C TYR A 187 -6.73 -2.39 -12.65
N ALA A 188 -6.69 -2.95 -13.86
CA ALA A 188 -6.30 -2.23 -15.07
C ALA A 188 -7.50 -1.46 -15.64
N MET A 189 -7.53 -0.14 -15.43
CA MET A 189 -8.64 0.74 -15.80
C MET A 189 -8.41 1.42 -17.15
N CYS A 190 -9.39 1.35 -18.05
CA CYS A 190 -9.42 2.15 -19.28
C CYS A 190 -9.82 3.59 -18.95
N MET A 191 -8.99 4.57 -19.32
CA MET A 191 -9.29 5.97 -19.05
C MET A 191 -9.02 6.86 -20.27
N ILE A 192 -9.84 7.91 -20.39
CA ILE A 192 -9.62 9.01 -21.32
C ILE A 192 -9.13 10.21 -20.52
N ARG A 193 -7.92 10.70 -20.82
CA ARG A 193 -7.41 11.93 -20.21
C ARG A 193 -6.84 12.86 -21.28
N PRO A 194 -7.48 14.01 -21.55
CA PRO A 194 -6.98 14.99 -22.52
C PRO A 194 -5.56 15.46 -22.22
N SER A 195 -5.19 15.54 -20.94
CA SER A 195 -3.85 15.93 -20.48
C SER A 195 -2.74 14.94 -20.87
N TRP A 196 -3.06 13.75 -21.40
CA TRP A 196 -2.05 12.85 -21.94
C TRP A 196 -1.58 13.25 -23.34
N ARG A 197 -2.39 13.96 -24.12
CA ARG A 197 -1.99 14.48 -25.44
C ARG A 197 -0.81 15.46 -25.35
N SER A 198 -0.68 16.20 -24.24
CA SER A 198 0.41 17.16 -24.03
C SER A 198 1.76 16.50 -23.70
N ARG A 199 1.81 15.17 -23.50
CA ARG A 199 3.05 14.43 -23.18
C ARG A 199 3.98 14.27 -24.39
N GLY A 200 3.46 14.43 -25.60
CA GLY A 200 4.25 14.41 -26.82
C GLY A 200 3.37 14.38 -28.07
N LYS A 201 3.95 14.71 -29.23
CA LYS A 201 3.20 14.86 -30.50
C LYS A 201 2.39 13.62 -30.91
N GLN A 202 2.87 12.43 -30.57
CA GLN A 202 2.22 11.16 -30.92
C GLN A 202 1.28 10.64 -29.82
N TYR A 203 1.26 11.26 -28.64
CA TYR A 203 0.43 10.76 -27.53
C TYR A 203 -1.05 11.03 -27.79
N THR A 204 -1.87 10.01 -27.52
CA THR A 204 -3.32 10.17 -27.51
C THR A 204 -3.84 10.34 -26.07
N GLU A 205 -5.14 10.57 -25.96
CA GLU A 205 -5.85 10.61 -24.67
C GLU A 205 -6.21 9.24 -24.11
N TYR A 206 -6.01 8.17 -24.88
CA TYR A 206 -6.36 6.82 -24.49
C TYR A 206 -5.22 6.16 -23.72
N GLY A 207 -5.57 5.52 -22.61
CA GLY A 207 -4.61 4.77 -21.83
C GLY A 207 -5.25 3.81 -20.85
N VAL A 208 -4.47 2.82 -20.43
CA VAL A 208 -4.84 1.86 -19.39
C VAL A 208 -3.96 2.08 -18.18
N GLN A 209 -4.55 2.48 -17.05
CA GLN A 209 -3.84 2.72 -15.79
C GLN A 209 -4.08 1.58 -14.82
N ILE A 210 -3.03 1.15 -14.13
CA ILE A 210 -3.12 0.23 -12.99
C ILE A 210 -2.32 0.80 -11.80
N LYS A 211 -2.91 0.74 -10.61
CA LYS A 211 -2.24 1.03 -9.33
C LYS A 211 -1.81 -0.30 -8.71
N CYS A 212 -0.55 -0.65 -8.87
CA CYS A 212 0.05 -1.87 -8.33
C CYS A 212 0.39 -1.65 -6.85
N VAL A 213 -0.15 -2.46 -5.95
CA VAL A 213 0.10 -2.36 -4.50
C VAL A 213 0.73 -3.66 -3.99
N ARG A 214 1.90 -3.55 -3.37
CA ARG A 214 2.60 -4.66 -2.71
C ARG A 214 1.97 -4.99 -1.35
N GLN A 215 2.37 -6.12 -0.77
CA GLN A 215 1.86 -6.57 0.54
C GLN A 215 2.20 -5.60 1.69
N ASP A 216 3.28 -4.83 1.56
CA ASP A 216 3.67 -3.76 2.48
C ASP A 216 2.87 -2.44 2.27
N GLN A 217 1.83 -2.48 1.43
CA GLN A 217 1.00 -1.33 1.05
C GLN A 217 1.72 -0.26 0.22
N THR A 218 2.96 -0.51 -0.22
CA THR A 218 3.65 0.38 -1.17
C THR A 218 2.92 0.35 -2.53
N GLY A 219 2.52 1.53 -3.01
CA GLY A 219 1.82 1.68 -4.29
C GLY A 219 2.71 2.23 -5.40
N MET A 220 2.56 1.70 -6.62
CA MET A 220 3.16 2.20 -7.85
C MET A 220 2.12 2.30 -8.96
N ASN A 221 2.13 3.39 -9.70
CA ASN A 221 1.23 3.58 -10.83
C ASN A 221 1.95 3.23 -12.14
N ASN A 222 1.37 2.32 -12.92
CA ASN A 222 1.79 2.06 -14.29
C ASN A 222 0.67 2.49 -15.24
N VAL A 223 1.02 3.22 -16.31
CA VAL A 223 0.07 3.69 -17.32
C VAL A 223 0.55 3.29 -18.70
N LEU A 224 -0.24 2.49 -19.42
CA LEU A 224 -0.01 2.25 -20.83
C LEU A 224 -0.69 3.35 -21.65
N HIS A 225 0.08 4.01 -22.51
CA HIS A 225 -0.40 5.04 -23.42
C HIS A 225 -0.48 4.49 -24.85
N TYR A 226 -1.60 4.74 -25.51
CA TYR A 226 -1.74 4.49 -26.95
C TYR A 226 -1.21 5.69 -27.74
N LEU A 227 -0.40 5.44 -28.77
CA LEU A 227 0.16 6.48 -29.64
C LEU A 227 -0.52 6.47 -31.01
N SER A 228 -0.58 7.65 -31.66
CA SER A 228 -1.25 7.84 -32.94
C SER A 228 -0.61 7.09 -34.11
N ASN A 229 0.67 6.70 -33.97
CA ASN A 229 1.38 5.83 -34.91
C ASN A 229 1.08 4.33 -34.71
N GLY A 230 0.18 3.98 -33.79
CA GLY A 230 -0.19 2.59 -33.49
C GLY A 230 0.78 1.85 -32.58
N SER A 231 1.72 2.53 -31.91
CA SER A 231 2.55 1.93 -30.86
C SER A 231 2.01 2.19 -29.44
N ALA A 232 2.66 1.57 -28.45
CA ALA A 232 2.32 1.76 -27.04
C ALA A 232 3.58 1.98 -26.17
N THR A 233 3.48 2.90 -25.22
CA THR A 233 4.52 3.18 -24.22
C THR A 233 3.97 2.95 -22.81
N ILE A 234 4.82 2.45 -21.91
CA ILE A 234 4.50 2.34 -20.48
C ILE A 234 5.15 3.51 -19.73
N GLY A 235 4.32 4.21 -18.97
CA GLY A 235 4.71 5.27 -18.05
C GLY A 235 4.72 4.77 -16.60
N PHE A 236 5.76 5.12 -15.85
CA PHE A 236 5.86 4.84 -14.41
C PHE A 236 6.58 5.98 -13.69
N GLY A 237 6.35 6.11 -12.38
CA GLY A 237 6.97 7.13 -11.54
C GLY A 237 8.16 6.57 -10.77
N TYR A 238 9.25 7.34 -10.68
CA TYR A 238 10.35 7.04 -9.76
C TYR A 238 10.89 8.34 -9.17
N LEU A 239 10.94 8.44 -7.84
CA LEU A 239 11.37 9.65 -7.10
C LEU A 239 10.68 10.96 -7.59
N LYS A 240 9.36 10.92 -7.77
CA LYS A 240 8.49 12.01 -8.31
C LYS A 240 8.69 12.38 -9.78
N GLU A 241 9.61 11.74 -10.49
CA GLU A 241 9.76 11.91 -11.94
C GLU A 241 8.99 10.82 -12.70
N LEU A 242 8.42 11.17 -13.85
CA LEU A 242 7.71 10.24 -14.73
C LEU A 242 8.62 9.82 -15.88
N PHE A 243 8.76 8.51 -16.05
CA PHE A 243 9.55 7.90 -17.11
C PHE A 243 8.64 7.14 -18.07
N TYR A 244 9.03 7.10 -19.35
CA TYR A 244 8.29 6.42 -20.40
C TYR A 244 9.23 5.50 -21.17
N VAL A 245 8.82 4.24 -21.34
CA VAL A 245 9.58 3.22 -22.05
C VAL A 245 8.67 2.54 -23.07
N PRO A 246 9.12 2.24 -24.30
CA PRO A 246 8.36 1.42 -25.23
C PRO A 246 7.98 0.07 -24.60
N VAL A 247 6.72 -0.33 -24.72
CA VAL A 247 6.21 -1.51 -23.98
C VAL A 247 6.92 -2.81 -24.38
N MET A 248 7.36 -2.93 -25.64
CA MET A 248 8.10 -4.09 -26.13
C MET A 248 9.45 -4.28 -25.44
N PHE A 249 10.10 -3.20 -24.98
CA PHE A 249 11.36 -3.31 -24.27
C PHE A 249 11.11 -3.92 -22.89
N ILE A 250 10.02 -3.56 -22.22
CA ILE A 250 9.66 -4.17 -20.95
C ILE A 250 9.26 -5.63 -21.12
N LEU A 251 8.48 -5.98 -22.15
CA LEU A 251 8.12 -7.39 -22.42
C LEU A 251 9.35 -8.27 -22.66
N LYS A 252 10.29 -7.82 -23.52
CA LYS A 252 11.56 -8.52 -23.78
C LYS A 252 12.49 -8.55 -22.55
N GLY A 253 12.44 -7.53 -21.70
CA GLY A 253 13.22 -7.47 -20.46
C GLY A 253 12.71 -8.43 -19.38
N LEU A 254 11.40 -8.71 -19.35
CA LEU A 254 10.78 -9.60 -18.35
C LEU A 254 11.10 -11.08 -18.59
N MET A 255 11.06 -11.54 -19.84
CA MET A 255 11.24 -12.95 -20.18
C MET A 255 12.18 -13.14 -21.36
N ASN A 256 13.03 -14.17 -21.29
CA ASN A 256 13.87 -14.60 -22.41
C ASN A 256 13.06 -15.41 -23.44
N VAL A 257 12.29 -14.70 -24.27
CA VAL A 257 11.39 -15.31 -25.28
C VAL A 257 11.65 -14.75 -26.67
N THR A 258 11.25 -15.50 -27.70
CA THR A 258 11.36 -15.07 -29.09
C THR A 258 10.31 -14.01 -29.43
N ASP A 259 10.60 -13.16 -30.43
CA ASP A 259 9.65 -12.17 -30.93
C ASP A 259 8.37 -12.84 -31.46
N LYS A 260 8.50 -14.04 -32.02
CA LYS A 260 7.37 -14.86 -32.45
C LYS A 260 6.45 -15.20 -31.28
N TYR A 261 7.01 -15.64 -30.15
CA TYR A 261 6.22 -15.93 -28.97
C TYR A 261 5.46 -14.68 -28.46
N ILE A 262 6.14 -13.52 -28.40
CA ILE A 262 5.49 -12.26 -28.00
C ILE A 262 4.36 -11.89 -28.97
N TYR A 263 4.61 -12.03 -30.29
CA TYR A 263 3.63 -11.78 -31.34
C TYR A 263 2.41 -12.69 -31.19
N ASP A 264 2.62 -14.00 -31.08
CA ASP A 264 1.56 -15.00 -30.97
C ASP A 264 0.69 -14.72 -29.74
N GLN A 265 1.28 -14.38 -28.58
CA GLN A 265 0.54 -14.05 -27.35
C GLN A 265 -0.29 -12.77 -27.44
N LEU A 266 0.19 -11.75 -28.16
CA LEU A 266 -0.55 -10.51 -28.38
C LEU A 266 -1.70 -10.70 -29.38
N VAL A 267 -1.44 -11.41 -30.47
CA VAL A 267 -2.38 -11.61 -31.60
C VAL A 267 -3.44 -12.66 -31.30
N ASN A 268 -3.23 -13.53 -30.30
CA ASN A 268 -4.16 -14.58 -29.92
C ASN A 268 -5.60 -14.05 -29.69
N GLY A 269 -6.58 -14.58 -30.42
CA GLY A 269 -7.98 -14.14 -30.45
C GLY A 269 -8.28 -12.91 -31.33
N LYS A 270 -7.27 -12.32 -31.98
CA LYS A 270 -7.37 -11.19 -32.93
C LYS A 270 -6.63 -11.48 -34.25
N GLU A 271 -6.66 -12.73 -34.68
CA GLU A 271 -5.95 -13.22 -35.87
C GLU A 271 -6.43 -12.55 -37.15
N ASP A 272 -7.70 -12.14 -37.21
CA ASP A 272 -8.31 -11.52 -38.39
C ASP A 272 -7.99 -10.02 -38.51
N ASP A 273 -7.43 -9.40 -37.48
CA ASP A 273 -7.23 -7.96 -37.38
C ASP A 273 -5.89 -7.53 -37.99
N SER A 274 -5.89 -7.27 -39.31
CA SER A 274 -4.70 -6.86 -40.05
C SER A 274 -4.06 -5.57 -39.53
N PHE A 275 -4.86 -4.60 -39.05
CA PHE A 275 -4.34 -3.36 -38.47
C PHE A 275 -3.60 -3.65 -37.17
N TYR A 276 -4.20 -4.41 -36.26
CA TYR A 276 -3.59 -4.76 -34.99
C TYR A 276 -2.29 -5.56 -35.19
N LYS A 277 -2.30 -6.56 -36.09
CA LYS A 277 -1.09 -7.30 -36.47
C LYS A 277 0.00 -6.36 -36.99
N GLY A 278 -0.36 -5.39 -37.83
CA GLY A 278 0.58 -4.36 -38.32
C GLY A 278 1.20 -3.53 -37.20
N CYS A 279 0.39 -3.10 -36.22
CA CYS A 279 0.87 -2.37 -35.04
C CYS A 279 1.86 -3.19 -34.19
N ILE A 280 1.58 -4.47 -33.95
CA ILE A 280 2.49 -5.34 -33.19
C ILE A 280 3.81 -5.53 -33.94
N VAL A 281 3.76 -5.81 -35.25
CA VAL A 281 4.97 -5.94 -36.08
C VAL A 281 5.78 -4.63 -36.07
N PHE A 282 5.12 -3.48 -36.16
CA PHE A 282 5.78 -2.17 -36.07
C PHE A 282 6.53 -1.99 -34.75
N MET A 283 5.89 -2.31 -33.62
CA MET A 283 6.52 -2.21 -32.30
C MET A 283 7.70 -3.19 -32.12
N LEU A 284 7.61 -4.41 -32.67
CA LEU A 284 8.72 -5.37 -32.65
C LEU A 284 9.89 -4.90 -33.53
N ARG A 285 9.60 -4.34 -34.72
CA ARG A 285 10.62 -3.74 -35.59
C ARG A 285 11.33 -2.56 -34.93
N GLN A 286 10.64 -1.76 -34.13
CA GLN A 286 11.26 -0.67 -33.38
C GLN A 286 12.34 -1.16 -32.42
N ALA A 287 12.11 -2.30 -31.74
CA ALA A 287 13.13 -2.92 -30.89
C ALA A 287 14.32 -3.46 -31.70
N LEU A 288 14.06 -3.99 -32.89
CA LEU A 288 15.11 -4.49 -33.78
C LEU A 288 16.01 -3.36 -34.31
N THR A 289 15.44 -2.20 -34.66
CA THR A 289 16.21 -1.03 -35.13
C THR A 289 17.22 -0.53 -34.11
N GLU A 290 16.90 -0.68 -32.82
CA GLU A 290 17.78 -0.32 -31.69
C GLU A 290 18.76 -1.46 -31.30
N ASP A 291 18.84 -2.54 -32.10
CA ASP A 291 19.62 -3.77 -31.82
C ASP A 291 19.26 -4.45 -30.47
N LEU A 292 18.02 -4.28 -30.02
CA LEU A 292 17.50 -4.85 -28.77
C LEU A 292 16.88 -6.23 -29.00
N THR A 293 17.72 -7.18 -29.40
CA THR A 293 17.31 -8.53 -29.79
C THR A 293 17.13 -9.49 -28.62
N THR A 294 18.01 -9.45 -27.61
CA THR A 294 18.02 -10.37 -26.46
C THR A 294 17.59 -9.68 -25.16
N GLN A 295 17.14 -10.47 -24.17
CA GLN A 295 16.78 -9.97 -22.84
C GLN A 295 17.92 -9.18 -22.20
N THR A 296 19.14 -9.74 -22.19
CA THR A 296 20.32 -9.09 -21.61
C THR A 296 20.64 -7.75 -22.25
N LYS A 297 20.60 -7.64 -23.60
CA LYS A 297 20.82 -6.35 -24.29
C LYS A 297 19.78 -5.31 -23.89
N VAL A 298 18.52 -5.71 -23.76
CA VAL A 298 17.42 -4.83 -23.34
C VAL A 298 17.61 -4.36 -21.90
N LEU A 299 17.97 -5.26 -20.99
CA LEU A 299 18.22 -4.93 -19.59
C LEU A 299 19.43 -3.99 -19.44
N GLN A 300 20.51 -4.23 -20.19
CA GLN A 300 21.69 -3.35 -20.23
C GLN A 300 21.33 -1.96 -20.80
N TYR A 301 20.53 -1.91 -21.86
CA TYR A 301 20.07 -0.64 -22.42
C TYR A 301 19.27 0.16 -21.39
N ILE A 302 18.30 -0.46 -20.73
CA ILE A 302 17.52 0.19 -19.66
C ILE A 302 18.46 0.60 -18.51
N GLY A 303 19.31 -0.31 -18.03
CA GLY A 303 20.22 -0.04 -16.92
C GLY A 303 21.14 1.15 -17.17
N SER A 304 21.80 1.20 -18.33
CA SER A 304 22.72 2.29 -18.69
C SER A 304 22.03 3.67 -18.68
N LYS A 305 20.75 3.74 -19.06
CA LYS A 305 19.97 4.99 -19.06
C LYS A 305 19.52 5.41 -17.67
N PHE A 306 19.20 4.45 -16.79
CA PHE A 306 18.62 4.72 -15.47
C PHE A 306 19.65 4.71 -14.33
N ARG A 307 20.89 4.26 -14.57
CA ARG A 307 21.97 4.14 -13.58
C ARG A 307 22.19 5.40 -12.74
N ILE A 308 22.18 6.57 -13.36
CA ILE A 308 22.46 7.85 -12.68
C ILE A 308 21.40 8.18 -11.62
N LYS A 309 20.16 7.74 -11.82
CA LYS A 309 19.02 8.06 -10.95
C LYS A 309 18.83 7.03 -9.83
N LEU A 310 19.30 5.81 -10.02
CA LEU A 310 19.14 4.72 -9.07
C LEU A 310 20.24 4.79 -8.00
N PRO A 311 19.93 4.59 -6.71
CA PRO A 311 20.92 4.64 -5.62
C PRO A 311 21.76 3.35 -5.54
N LEU A 312 22.12 2.78 -6.69
CA LEU A 312 22.88 1.53 -6.79
C LEU A 312 24.39 1.81 -6.88
N PRO A 313 25.25 0.93 -6.34
CA PRO A 313 26.69 1.08 -6.43
C PRO A 313 27.26 0.94 -7.86
N GLU A 314 28.45 1.51 -8.06
CA GLU A 314 29.13 1.51 -9.36
C GLU A 314 29.57 0.12 -9.86
N TRP A 315 29.66 -0.89 -8.99
CA TRP A 315 30.05 -2.24 -9.40
C TRP A 315 28.89 -3.10 -9.93
N TYR A 316 27.65 -2.59 -9.90
CA TYR A 316 26.51 -3.29 -10.50
C TYR A 316 26.64 -3.22 -12.02
N SER A 317 26.42 -4.35 -12.70
CA SER A 317 26.29 -4.37 -14.15
C SER A 317 25.03 -3.61 -14.58
N ASP A 318 25.03 -3.08 -15.80
CA ASP A 318 23.83 -2.41 -16.33
C ASP A 318 22.64 -3.38 -16.42
N GLU A 319 22.89 -4.67 -16.62
CA GLU A 319 21.84 -5.69 -16.58
C GLU A 319 21.14 -5.79 -15.21
N GLU A 320 21.92 -5.83 -14.12
CA GLU A 320 21.37 -5.84 -12.75
C GLU A 320 20.61 -4.56 -12.42
N VAL A 321 21.09 -3.41 -12.91
CA VAL A 321 20.41 -2.11 -12.76
C VAL A 321 19.06 -2.13 -13.49
N GLY A 322 19.01 -2.67 -14.71
CA GLY A 322 17.78 -2.85 -15.47
C GLY A 322 16.78 -3.77 -14.76
N GLN A 323 17.26 -4.89 -14.23
CA GLN A 323 16.45 -5.84 -13.47
C GLN A 323 15.87 -5.23 -12.19
N PHE A 324 16.67 -4.43 -11.48
CA PHE A 324 16.23 -3.69 -10.30
C PHE A 324 15.09 -2.72 -10.63
N LEU A 325 15.20 -1.96 -11.72
CA LEU A 325 14.17 -1.02 -12.16
C LEU A 325 12.85 -1.74 -12.46
N ILE A 326 12.89 -2.84 -13.21
CA ILE A 326 11.69 -3.63 -13.56
C ILE A 326 11.04 -4.19 -12.29
N ARG A 327 11.84 -4.67 -11.33
CA ARG A 327 11.34 -5.17 -10.05
C ARG A 327 10.60 -4.10 -9.26
N GLU A 328 11.17 -2.90 -9.14
CA GLU A 328 10.67 -1.81 -8.29
C GLU A 328 9.63 -0.90 -8.96
N CYS A 329 9.53 -0.89 -10.28
CA CYS A 329 8.63 0.04 -10.99
C CYS A 329 7.50 -0.66 -11.77
N ILE A 330 7.70 -1.87 -12.28
CA ILE A 330 6.75 -2.51 -13.20
C ILE A 330 5.95 -3.60 -12.51
N CYS A 331 4.61 -3.45 -12.50
CA CYS A 331 3.65 -4.43 -11.99
C CYS A 331 4.07 -5.04 -10.65
N ILE A 332 4.40 -4.15 -9.70
CA ILE A 332 5.14 -4.50 -8.49
C ILE A 332 4.40 -5.43 -7.53
N HIS A 333 3.08 -5.58 -7.71
CA HIS A 333 2.22 -6.50 -6.94
C HIS A 333 2.44 -7.97 -7.32
N LEU A 334 3.07 -8.23 -8.47
CA LEU A 334 3.40 -9.57 -8.94
C LEU A 334 4.89 -9.85 -8.70
N GLU A 335 5.19 -11.00 -8.11
CA GLU A 335 6.57 -11.40 -7.80
C GLU A 335 7.28 -11.99 -9.02
N ASN A 336 6.58 -12.82 -9.81
CA ASN A 336 7.14 -13.51 -10.96
C ASN A 336 7.11 -12.66 -12.22
N ASN A 337 8.20 -12.68 -13.00
CA ASN A 337 8.25 -11.98 -14.29
C ASN A 337 7.24 -12.55 -15.30
N THR A 338 6.92 -13.85 -15.24
CA THR A 338 5.89 -14.47 -16.10
C THR A 338 4.51 -13.89 -15.84
N ASP A 339 4.12 -13.74 -14.57
CA ASP A 339 2.82 -13.14 -14.22
C ASP A 339 2.77 -11.66 -14.67
N LYS A 340 3.89 -10.92 -14.51
CA LYS A 340 4.01 -9.53 -15.02
C LYS A 340 3.88 -9.47 -16.54
N PHE A 341 4.53 -10.38 -17.25
CA PHE A 341 4.44 -10.49 -18.70
C PHE A 341 2.99 -10.75 -19.13
N ASN A 342 2.33 -11.74 -18.53
CA ASN A 342 0.95 -12.11 -18.83
C ASN A 342 -0.03 -10.97 -18.56
N LEU A 343 0.15 -10.23 -17.46
CA LEU A 343 -0.65 -9.04 -17.16
C LEU A 343 -0.44 -7.93 -18.19
N LEU A 344 0.81 -7.64 -18.58
CA LEU A 344 1.10 -6.63 -19.59
C LEU A 344 0.51 -7.00 -20.95
N ILE A 345 0.55 -8.27 -21.34
CA ILE A 345 -0.12 -8.77 -22.56
C ILE A 345 -1.64 -8.47 -22.48
N PHE A 346 -2.28 -8.81 -21.36
CA PHE A 346 -3.69 -8.49 -21.13
C PHE A 346 -3.97 -6.98 -21.22
N MET A 347 -3.15 -6.15 -20.58
CA MET A 347 -3.31 -4.70 -20.58
C MET A 347 -3.11 -4.09 -21.98
N ILE A 348 -2.16 -4.58 -22.78
CA ILE A 348 -1.94 -4.14 -24.16
C ILE A 348 -3.16 -4.50 -25.01
N ARG A 349 -3.65 -5.75 -24.93
CA ARG A 349 -4.87 -6.16 -25.65
C ARG A 349 -6.07 -5.29 -25.27
N LYS A 350 -6.25 -5.01 -23.97
CA LYS A 350 -7.28 -4.11 -23.45
C LYS A 350 -7.11 -2.68 -23.98
N LEU A 351 -5.88 -2.15 -24.06
CA LEU A 351 -5.59 -0.81 -24.60
C LEU A 351 -5.98 -0.67 -26.08
N PHE A 352 -5.63 -1.65 -26.92
CA PHE A 352 -5.96 -1.61 -28.34
C PHE A 352 -7.46 -1.85 -28.61
N ALA A 353 -8.11 -2.71 -27.83
CA ALA A 353 -9.58 -2.83 -27.86
C ALA A 353 -10.24 -1.51 -27.48
N PHE A 354 -9.71 -0.83 -26.46
CA PHE A 354 -10.20 0.47 -26.01
C PHE A 354 -10.02 1.58 -27.04
N SER A 355 -8.85 1.68 -27.69
CA SER A 355 -8.61 2.72 -28.71
C SER A 355 -9.48 2.56 -29.96
N LYS A 356 -9.99 1.34 -30.21
CA LYS A 356 -10.96 1.04 -31.28
C LYS A 356 -12.43 1.24 -30.87
N GLY A 357 -12.69 1.58 -29.61
CA GLY A 357 -14.06 1.73 -29.09
C GLY A 357 -14.76 0.40 -28.75
N GLU A 358 -14.04 -0.72 -28.69
CA GLU A 358 -14.61 -2.02 -28.26
C GLU A 358 -14.79 -2.10 -26.73
N CYS A 359 -14.13 -1.22 -25.98
CA CYS A 359 -14.25 -1.13 -24.52
C CYS A 359 -14.74 0.26 -24.10
N ALA A 360 -15.58 0.32 -23.07
CA ALA A 360 -16.01 1.58 -22.48
C ALA A 360 -14.90 2.22 -21.61
N ALA A 361 -14.89 3.55 -21.54
CA ALA A 361 -14.05 4.26 -20.59
C ALA A 361 -14.59 4.05 -19.17
N GLU A 362 -13.69 3.77 -18.23
CA GLU A 362 -14.01 3.54 -16.83
C GLU A 362 -13.80 4.84 -16.04
N SER A 363 -14.79 5.23 -15.24
CA SER A 363 -14.68 6.43 -14.41
C SER A 363 -13.83 6.16 -13.18
N ALA A 364 -12.77 6.95 -12.97
CA ALA A 364 -11.98 6.98 -11.74
C ALA A 364 -12.78 7.46 -10.52
N ASP A 365 -13.94 8.05 -10.77
CA ASP A 365 -14.82 8.60 -9.75
C ASP A 365 -15.86 7.60 -9.28
N SER A 366 -16.04 6.49 -10.00
CA SER A 366 -16.91 5.41 -9.55
C SER A 366 -16.32 4.74 -8.31
N PRO A 367 -17.09 4.57 -7.22
CA PRO A 367 -16.61 3.87 -6.04
C PRO A 367 -16.21 2.41 -6.28
N ALA A 368 -16.72 1.78 -7.35
CA ALA A 368 -16.28 0.44 -7.78
C ALA A 368 -14.81 0.40 -8.25
N ASN A 369 -14.26 1.57 -8.61
CA ASN A 369 -12.90 1.78 -9.07
C ASN A 369 -12.04 2.51 -8.04
N GLN A 370 -12.50 2.60 -6.80
CA GLN A 370 -11.84 3.28 -5.70
C GLN A 370 -11.57 2.32 -4.55
N GLU A 371 -10.65 2.71 -3.68
CA GLU A 371 -10.37 2.06 -2.40
C GLU A 371 -10.07 3.13 -1.33
N LEU A 372 -10.04 2.71 -0.07
CA LEU A 372 -9.66 3.58 1.05
C LEU A 372 -8.22 3.31 1.49
N LEU A 373 -7.39 4.35 1.46
CA LEU A 373 -6.12 4.39 2.16
C LEU A 373 -6.38 4.72 3.63
N LEU A 374 -6.10 3.75 4.50
CA LEU A 374 -6.26 3.86 5.94
C LEU A 374 -5.03 4.48 6.61
N GLY A 375 -5.24 5.05 7.80
CA GLY A 375 -4.20 5.79 8.52
C GLY A 375 -2.97 4.94 8.85
N GLY A 376 -3.15 3.70 9.30
CA GLY A 376 -2.03 2.80 9.60
C GLY A 376 -1.22 2.37 8.37
N HIS A 377 -1.87 2.23 7.21
CA HIS A 377 -1.18 1.92 5.94
C HIS A 377 -0.33 3.09 5.46
N LEU A 378 -0.85 4.32 5.55
CA LEU A 378 -0.06 5.52 5.29
C LEU A 378 1.12 5.62 6.26
N TYR A 379 0.88 5.35 7.54
CA TYR A 379 1.92 5.34 8.57
C TYR A 379 3.04 4.35 8.25
N LEU A 380 2.69 3.13 7.82
CA LEU A 380 3.64 2.11 7.38
C LEU A 380 4.50 2.58 6.20
N ALA A 381 3.87 3.12 5.16
CA ALA A 381 4.56 3.62 3.98
C ALA A 381 5.55 4.75 4.31
N VAL A 382 5.16 5.64 5.23
CA VAL A 382 6.04 6.70 5.75
C VAL A 382 7.20 6.10 6.53
N LEU A 383 6.96 5.17 7.46
CA LEU A 383 8.02 4.54 8.24
C LEU A 383 9.03 3.84 7.35
N LYS A 384 8.58 3.06 6.36
CA LYS A 384 9.47 2.39 5.39
C LYS A 384 10.41 3.38 4.71
N GLU A 385 9.88 4.47 4.15
CA GLU A 385 10.70 5.49 3.50
C GLU A 385 11.68 6.16 4.48
N LYS A 386 11.29 6.33 5.75
CA LYS A 386 12.18 6.91 6.76
C LYS A 386 13.27 5.96 7.23
N ILE A 387 13.04 4.65 7.24
CA ILE A 387 14.10 3.65 7.46
C ILE A 387 15.12 3.72 6.31
N GLU A 388 14.65 3.75 5.06
CA GLU A 388 15.53 3.91 3.88
C GLU A 388 16.34 5.22 3.96
N ALA A 389 15.69 6.33 4.30
CA ALA A 389 16.36 7.62 4.48
C ALA A 389 17.38 7.59 5.63
N TRP A 390 17.08 6.89 6.73
CA TRP A 390 17.99 6.71 7.85
C TRP A 390 19.25 5.92 7.44
N LEU A 391 19.11 4.83 6.68
CA LEU A 391 20.24 4.07 6.13
C LEU A 391 21.11 4.91 5.20
N ILE A 392 20.49 5.72 4.33
CA ILE A 392 21.21 6.65 3.44
C ILE A 392 21.95 7.72 4.26
N SER A 393 21.33 8.25 5.31
CA SER A 393 21.96 9.21 6.22
C SER A 393 23.14 8.59 6.97
N LEU A 394 23.00 7.33 7.43
CA LEU A 394 24.07 6.59 8.08
C LEU A 394 25.27 6.40 7.14
N LYS A 395 25.01 5.97 5.90
CA LYS A 395 26.02 5.89 4.83
C LYS A 395 26.73 7.23 4.63
N ALA A 396 25.99 8.33 4.53
CA ALA A 396 26.56 9.66 4.35
C ALA A 396 27.46 10.08 5.53
N THR A 397 27.06 9.82 6.77
CA THR A 397 27.85 10.08 7.98
C THR A 397 29.15 9.27 7.99
N ILE A 398 29.08 7.97 7.66
CA ILE A 398 30.25 7.09 7.60
C ILE A 398 31.22 7.57 6.52
N LEU A 399 30.74 7.88 5.32
CA LEU A 399 31.58 8.39 4.23
C LEU A 399 32.23 9.74 4.57
N ARG A 400 31.52 10.63 5.28
CA ARG A 400 32.08 11.89 5.77
C ARG A 400 33.23 11.64 6.75
N ASN A 401 33.02 10.76 7.73
CA ASN A 401 34.05 10.40 8.70
C ASN A 401 35.26 9.70 8.06
N ALA A 402 35.01 8.90 7.02
CA ALA A 402 36.07 8.23 6.27
C ALA A 402 36.93 9.21 5.45
N LYS A 403 36.31 10.25 4.86
CA LYS A 403 37.03 11.32 4.14
C LYS A 403 37.95 12.10 5.06
N THR A 404 37.53 12.39 6.30
CA THR A 404 38.36 13.13 7.27
C THR A 404 39.62 12.37 7.72
N LYS A 405 39.63 11.03 7.60
CA LYS A 405 40.76 10.18 8.03
C LYS A 405 41.59 9.59 6.87
N GLU A 406 41.48 10.16 5.67
CA GLU A 406 42.32 9.88 4.49
C GLU A 406 42.70 8.40 4.29
N GLY A 407 41.71 7.51 4.20
CA GLY A 407 41.93 6.09 3.85
C GLY A 407 42.35 5.17 5.00
N THR A 408 42.68 5.69 6.18
CA THR A 408 42.95 4.88 7.39
C THR A 408 41.68 4.44 8.13
N TYR A 409 40.53 4.96 7.71
CA TYR A 409 39.25 4.66 8.33
C TYR A 409 38.86 3.20 8.11
N LYS A 410 38.69 2.46 9.21
CA LYS A 410 38.08 1.13 9.22
C LYS A 410 36.73 1.20 9.94
N LEU A 411 35.70 0.63 9.33
CA LEU A 411 34.42 0.48 10.00
C LEU A 411 34.51 -0.68 11.00
N THR A 412 34.37 -0.35 12.28
CA THR A 412 34.27 -1.25 13.43
C THR A 412 32.97 -0.97 14.20
N SER A 413 32.53 -1.88 15.05
CA SER A 413 31.32 -1.71 15.87
C SER A 413 31.34 -0.40 16.68
N LYS A 414 32.50 0.00 17.21
CA LYS A 414 32.68 1.30 17.91
C LYS A 414 32.47 2.51 17.01
N THR A 415 33.09 2.52 15.83
CA THR A 415 32.90 3.65 14.87
C THR A 415 31.49 3.72 14.29
N LEU A 416 30.81 2.57 14.23
CA LEU A 416 29.42 2.48 13.83
C LEU A 416 28.49 3.05 14.91
N GLU A 417 28.75 2.74 16.19
CA GLU A 417 28.07 3.37 17.33
C GLU A 417 28.22 4.90 17.34
N ASP A 418 29.43 5.40 17.06
CA ASP A 418 29.68 6.84 16.94
C ASP A 418 28.87 7.45 15.78
N ALA A 419 28.74 6.75 14.65
CA ALA A 419 27.93 7.20 13.52
C ALA A 419 26.42 7.27 13.86
N PHE A 420 25.91 6.34 14.67
CA PHE A 420 24.51 6.37 15.12
C PHE A 420 24.17 7.61 15.92
N ARG A 421 25.07 8.09 16.78
CA ARG A 421 24.85 9.30 17.60
C ARG A 421 24.64 10.55 16.76
N HIS A 422 25.16 10.56 15.54
CA HIS A 422 25.08 11.68 14.61
C HIS A 422 24.01 11.49 13.52
N THR A 423 23.26 10.38 13.57
CA THR A 423 22.17 10.12 12.62
C THR A 423 20.84 10.60 13.21
N ALA A 424 20.01 11.25 12.39
CA ALA A 424 18.78 11.88 12.84
C ALA A 424 17.71 10.86 13.30
N ASP A 425 16.88 11.29 14.25
CA ASP A 425 15.73 10.55 14.76
C ASP A 425 14.61 10.48 13.72
N VAL A 426 14.18 9.26 13.38
CA VAL A 426 13.11 8.99 12.40
C VAL A 426 11.74 9.47 12.90
N GLY A 427 11.49 9.39 14.20
CA GLY A 427 10.21 9.72 14.82
C GLY A 427 9.82 11.19 14.67
N LYS A 428 10.79 12.10 14.61
CA LYS A 428 10.53 13.52 14.34
C LYS A 428 9.81 13.76 13.01
N SER A 429 10.11 12.96 11.99
CA SER A 429 9.43 13.09 10.69
C SER A 429 7.96 12.69 10.76
N VAL A 430 7.64 11.70 11.58
CA VAL A 430 6.27 11.21 11.75
C VAL A 430 5.47 12.15 12.66
N GLU A 431 6.10 12.67 13.71
CA GLU A 431 5.54 13.72 14.55
C GLU A 431 5.26 15.00 13.75
N TYR A 432 6.13 15.37 12.81
CA TYR A 432 5.88 16.47 11.88
C TYR A 432 4.65 16.22 11.00
N LEU A 433 4.51 15.02 10.42
CA LEU A 433 3.34 14.65 9.62
C LEU A 433 2.05 14.76 10.44
N LEU A 434 2.04 14.24 11.66
CA LEU A 434 0.84 14.26 12.52
C LEU A 434 0.50 15.66 13.05
N SER A 435 1.51 16.47 13.36
CA SER A 435 1.31 17.83 13.88
C SER A 435 0.78 18.77 12.79
N THR A 436 1.42 18.76 11.62
CA THR A 436 1.14 19.71 10.52
C THR A 436 0.17 19.19 9.46
N GLY A 437 -0.01 17.86 9.36
CA GLY A 437 -0.75 17.22 8.28
C GLY A 437 0.00 17.18 6.95
N ASN A 438 1.27 17.58 6.89
CA ASN A 438 2.07 17.64 5.68
C ASN A 438 3.08 16.49 5.59
N LEU A 439 3.12 15.81 4.45
CA LEU A 439 4.05 14.74 4.13
C LEU A 439 5.29 15.29 3.41
N ILE A 440 6.44 15.12 4.05
CA ILE A 440 7.75 15.31 3.42
C ILE A 440 8.27 13.94 2.98
N SER A 441 8.07 13.63 1.70
CA SER A 441 8.49 12.40 1.04
C SER A 441 9.28 12.71 -0.24
N ARG A 442 10.33 11.93 -0.52
CA ARG A 442 11.11 11.96 -1.76
C ARG A 442 10.42 11.22 -2.90
N SER A 443 9.73 10.12 -2.60
CA SER A 443 8.99 9.31 -3.59
C SER A 443 7.58 9.84 -3.87
N GLY A 444 6.98 10.57 -2.91
CA GLY A 444 5.58 10.96 -2.91
C GLY A 444 4.62 9.85 -2.47
N LEU A 445 5.11 8.65 -2.14
CA LEU A 445 4.34 7.47 -1.68
C LEU A 445 3.16 7.08 -2.59
N GLY A 446 3.20 7.45 -3.88
CA GLY A 446 2.11 7.22 -4.81
C GLY A 446 0.82 8.01 -4.49
N LEU A 447 0.88 8.99 -3.58
CA LEU A 447 -0.24 9.84 -3.22
C LEU A 447 -0.40 10.99 -4.22
N MET A 448 -1.65 11.39 -4.46
CA MET A 448 -1.95 12.56 -5.30
C MET A 448 -1.86 13.88 -4.54
N GLN A 449 -1.87 13.82 -3.20
CA GLN A 449 -1.76 14.98 -2.31
C GLN A 449 -0.74 14.72 -1.20
N THR A 450 -0.05 15.79 -0.77
CA THR A 450 0.97 15.73 0.28
C THR A 450 0.61 16.56 1.50
N SER A 451 -0.53 17.24 1.52
CA SER A 451 -0.99 18.09 2.62
C SER A 451 -2.38 17.65 3.11
N GLY A 452 -2.74 18.09 4.33
CA GLY A 452 -4.05 17.81 4.93
C GLY A 452 -4.29 16.33 5.29
N LEU A 453 -3.21 15.56 5.48
CA LEU A 453 -3.26 14.13 5.76
C LEU A 453 -3.63 13.81 7.22
N ALA A 454 -3.28 14.70 8.15
CA ALA A 454 -3.65 14.61 9.55
C ALA A 454 -4.36 15.89 9.99
N VAL A 455 -5.36 15.74 10.86
CA VAL A 455 -6.14 16.85 11.41
C VAL A 455 -6.36 16.71 12.90
N VAL A 456 -6.71 17.81 13.56
CA VAL A 456 -7.13 17.81 14.96
C VAL A 456 -8.47 17.07 15.06
N ALA A 457 -8.57 16.17 16.05
CA ALA A 457 -9.83 15.54 16.42
C ALA A 457 -10.55 16.46 17.42
N ASP A 458 -11.47 17.29 16.92
CA ASP A 458 -12.08 18.34 17.71
C ASP A 458 -13.09 17.75 18.72
N LYS A 459 -12.86 17.96 20.03
CA LYS A 459 -13.80 17.59 21.11
C LYS A 459 -14.84 18.70 21.38
N LEU A 460 -15.46 19.26 20.34
CA LEU A 460 -16.56 20.24 20.50
C LEU A 460 -17.81 19.58 21.12
N ASN A 461 -18.16 18.40 20.59
CA ASN A 461 -19.16 17.49 21.11
C ASN A 461 -18.86 16.09 20.58
N PHE A 462 -19.58 15.09 21.07
CA PHE A 462 -19.34 13.71 20.69
C PHE A 462 -19.60 13.43 19.20
N TYR A 463 -20.63 14.03 18.60
CA TYR A 463 -20.95 13.85 17.18
C TYR A 463 -19.83 14.35 16.27
N ARG A 464 -19.29 15.54 16.57
CA ARG A 464 -18.14 16.11 15.85
C ARG A 464 -16.94 15.19 15.98
N TYR A 465 -16.63 14.74 17.20
CA TYR A 465 -15.51 13.84 17.45
C TYR A 465 -15.61 12.54 16.63
N LEU A 466 -16.77 11.87 16.67
CA LEU A 466 -17.04 10.65 15.92
C LEU A 466 -16.96 10.85 14.40
N SER A 467 -17.41 12.00 13.91
CA SER A 467 -17.42 12.28 12.46
C SER A 467 -16.02 12.17 11.86
N HIS A 468 -14.97 12.55 12.59
CA HIS A 468 -13.58 12.44 12.12
C HIS A 468 -13.18 11.01 11.74
N PHE A 469 -13.57 10.02 12.55
CA PHE A 469 -13.18 8.63 12.34
C PHE A 469 -13.94 7.94 11.20
N ARG A 470 -15.10 8.47 10.82
CA ARG A 470 -15.90 8.01 9.66
C ARG A 470 -15.69 8.86 8.42
N SER A 471 -14.94 9.96 8.53
CA SER A 471 -14.68 10.88 7.43
C SER A 471 -13.71 10.29 6.41
N VAL A 472 -14.07 10.45 5.14
CA VAL A 472 -13.32 10.01 3.98
C VAL A 472 -13.14 11.20 3.07
N HIS A 473 -11.89 11.49 2.74
CA HIS A 473 -11.53 12.64 1.91
C HIS A 473 -11.11 12.18 0.52
N ARG A 474 -11.70 12.78 -0.52
CA ARG A 474 -11.37 12.43 -1.93
C ARG A 474 -10.01 12.93 -2.39
N GLY A 475 -9.43 13.86 -1.65
CA GLY A 475 -8.20 14.57 -1.98
C GLY A 475 -8.50 15.97 -2.49
N ALA A 476 -7.69 16.95 -2.09
CA ALA A 476 -7.90 18.36 -2.43
C ALA A 476 -7.86 18.63 -3.95
N PHE A 477 -7.30 17.70 -4.73
CA PHE A 477 -7.20 17.78 -6.18
C PHE A 477 -8.53 17.64 -6.93
N PHE A 478 -9.57 17.03 -6.32
CA PHE A 478 -10.81 16.64 -7.01
C PHE A 478 -12.02 17.52 -6.67
N ALA A 479 -11.81 18.81 -6.44
CA ALA A 479 -12.75 19.72 -5.77
C ALA A 479 -14.16 19.88 -6.39
N GLU A 480 -14.38 19.44 -7.63
CA GLU A 480 -15.50 19.93 -8.46
C GLU A 480 -16.63 18.92 -8.75
N MET A 481 -16.55 17.64 -8.33
CA MET A 481 -17.55 16.63 -8.71
C MET A 481 -18.24 15.92 -7.55
N ARG A 482 -19.54 15.66 -7.70
CA ARG A 482 -20.40 14.97 -6.72
C ARG A 482 -20.52 13.48 -7.07
N THR A 483 -20.44 12.62 -6.07
CA THR A 483 -20.64 11.16 -6.20
C THR A 483 -21.68 10.69 -5.20
N THR A 484 -22.74 10.06 -5.68
CA THR A 484 -23.77 9.39 -4.87
C THR A 484 -23.57 7.89 -4.97
N ALA A 485 -23.17 7.23 -3.89
CA ALA A 485 -22.96 5.79 -3.87
C ALA A 485 -23.30 5.19 -2.51
N VAL A 486 -23.66 3.91 -2.52
CA VAL A 486 -24.23 3.18 -1.37
C VAL A 486 -23.28 3.08 -0.16
N PHE A 487 -21.96 3.22 -0.37
CA PHE A 487 -20.95 3.15 0.69
C PHE A 487 -20.72 4.48 1.42
N LEU A 488 -21.06 5.60 0.80
CA LEU A 488 -20.92 6.95 1.37
C LEU A 488 -22.30 7.49 1.72
N CYS A 489 -22.41 8.14 2.87
CA CYS A 489 -23.66 8.78 3.28
C CYS A 489 -24.00 9.91 2.29
N PRO A 490 -25.17 9.88 1.64
CA PRO A 490 -25.54 10.91 0.66
C PRO A 490 -25.90 12.25 1.32
N VAL A 491 -26.11 12.26 2.65
CA VAL A 491 -26.51 13.44 3.43
C VAL A 491 -25.32 14.06 4.16
N HIS A 492 -24.43 13.23 4.71
CA HIS A 492 -23.39 13.70 5.63
C HIS A 492 -22.14 14.17 4.87
N THR A 493 -22.26 15.34 4.24
CA THR A 493 -21.17 16.15 3.69
C THR A 493 -21.35 17.59 4.20
N PRO A 494 -20.29 18.34 4.52
CA PRO A 494 -20.41 19.75 4.83
C PRO A 494 -20.85 20.56 3.61
N ASP A 495 -21.44 21.73 3.86
CA ASP A 495 -21.71 22.74 2.85
C ASP A 495 -20.44 23.58 2.52
N GLY A 496 -20.53 24.40 1.48
CA GLY A 496 -19.44 25.27 1.03
C GLY A 496 -18.39 24.53 0.20
N ALA A 497 -17.14 25.02 0.25
CA ALA A 497 -16.03 24.48 -0.56
C ALA A 497 -15.77 22.95 -0.39
N PRO A 498 -15.89 22.34 0.81
CA PRO A 498 -15.65 20.89 0.95
C PRO A 498 -16.83 20.00 0.55
N CYS A 499 -17.93 20.57 0.03
CA CYS A 499 -19.12 19.81 -0.34
C CYS A 499 -18.83 18.74 -1.40
N GLY A 500 -19.10 17.47 -1.09
CA GLY A 500 -18.82 16.33 -1.96
C GLY A 500 -17.36 15.83 -1.93
N LEU A 501 -16.45 16.54 -1.26
CA LEU A 501 -15.04 16.17 -1.11
C LEU A 501 -14.76 15.47 0.22
N LEU A 502 -15.39 15.99 1.28
CA LEU A 502 -15.38 15.38 2.60
C LEU A 502 -16.70 14.66 2.81
N ASN A 503 -16.69 13.36 2.60
CA ASN A 503 -17.86 12.52 2.80
C ASN A 503 -17.66 11.65 4.05
N HIS A 504 -18.72 10.99 4.49
CA HIS A 504 -18.65 10.04 5.59
C HIS A 504 -19.16 8.68 5.13
N MET A 505 -18.55 7.61 5.63
CA MET A 505 -19.03 6.25 5.37
C MET A 505 -20.42 6.05 5.96
N THR A 506 -21.26 5.23 5.31
CA THR A 506 -22.54 4.78 5.87
C THR A 506 -22.33 3.94 7.14
N ALA A 507 -23.35 3.77 7.96
CA ALA A 507 -23.23 3.11 9.27
C ALA A 507 -22.66 1.68 9.17
N PHE A 508 -23.13 0.89 8.21
CA PHE A 508 -22.72 -0.51 8.02
C PHE A 508 -21.48 -0.69 7.13
N CYS A 509 -20.98 0.38 6.50
CA CYS A 509 -19.80 0.29 5.66
C CYS A 509 -18.56 -0.03 6.52
N GLN A 510 -17.84 -1.08 6.16
CA GLN A 510 -16.60 -1.49 6.81
C GLN A 510 -15.43 -1.33 5.84
N ALA A 511 -14.32 -0.78 6.33
CA ALA A 511 -13.07 -0.77 5.58
C ALA A 511 -12.28 -2.02 5.95
N VAL A 512 -12.12 -2.93 5.00
CA VAL A 512 -11.43 -4.20 5.21
C VAL A 512 -9.92 -3.96 5.27
N ASN A 513 -9.28 -4.52 6.29
CA ASN A 513 -7.86 -4.36 6.58
C ASN A 513 -7.08 -5.69 6.59
N ILE A 514 -7.78 -6.81 6.39
CA ILE A 514 -7.20 -8.15 6.40
C ILE A 514 -7.07 -8.59 4.94
N GLN A 515 -5.86 -8.95 4.53
CA GLN A 515 -5.65 -9.65 3.28
C GLN A 515 -5.60 -11.14 3.57
N TYR A 516 -6.55 -11.85 3.01
CA TYR A 516 -6.64 -13.27 3.26
C TYR A 516 -5.79 -14.09 2.26
N PRO A 517 -5.29 -15.29 2.65
CA PRO A 517 -4.45 -16.11 1.79
C PRO A 517 -5.21 -16.66 0.57
N THR A 518 -4.88 -16.19 -0.63
CA THR A 518 -5.61 -16.54 -1.87
C THR A 518 -5.09 -17.79 -2.59
N ALA A 519 -4.08 -18.48 -2.06
CA ALA A 519 -3.42 -19.62 -2.75
C ALA A 519 -4.39 -20.78 -3.07
N HIS A 520 -5.37 -21.02 -2.21
CA HIS A 520 -6.38 -22.06 -2.39
C HIS A 520 -7.39 -21.70 -3.51
N LEU A 521 -7.64 -20.41 -3.74
CA LEU A 521 -8.57 -19.95 -4.77
C LEU A 521 -8.12 -20.34 -6.18
N TYR A 522 -6.81 -20.44 -6.42
CA TYR A 522 -6.32 -20.91 -7.72
C TYR A 522 -6.81 -22.32 -8.06
N LYS A 523 -6.75 -23.24 -7.09
CA LYS A 523 -7.22 -24.62 -7.26
C LYS A 523 -8.73 -24.66 -7.48
N LEU A 524 -9.47 -23.84 -6.73
CA LEU A 524 -10.92 -23.72 -6.87
C LEU A 524 -11.30 -23.19 -8.25
N LEU A 525 -10.63 -22.14 -8.74
CA LEU A 525 -10.89 -21.58 -10.07
C LEU A 525 -10.66 -22.64 -11.17
N ILE A 526 -9.60 -23.44 -11.06
CA ILE A 526 -9.35 -24.54 -12.00
C ILE A 526 -10.49 -25.59 -11.93
N SER A 527 -10.94 -25.99 -10.74
CA SER A 527 -12.05 -26.94 -10.62
C SER A 527 -13.37 -26.41 -11.18
N LEU A 528 -13.55 -25.08 -11.22
CA LEU A 528 -14.70 -24.40 -11.80
C LEU A 528 -14.59 -24.21 -13.33
N GLY A 529 -13.53 -24.74 -13.96
CA GLY A 529 -13.34 -24.74 -15.41
C GLY A 529 -12.43 -23.64 -15.94
N VAL A 530 -11.71 -22.90 -15.08
CA VAL A 530 -10.68 -21.95 -15.54
C VAL A 530 -9.50 -22.74 -16.07
N THR A 531 -9.16 -22.51 -17.34
CA THR A 531 -7.98 -23.11 -17.97
C THR A 531 -6.78 -22.21 -17.70
N PRO A 532 -5.69 -22.71 -17.10
CA PRO A 532 -4.49 -21.92 -16.80
C PRO A 532 -3.93 -21.24 -18.05
N PHE A 533 -3.24 -20.11 -17.86
CA PHE A 533 -2.63 -19.38 -18.99
C PHE A 533 -1.61 -20.22 -19.77
N ASP A 534 -0.87 -21.10 -19.09
CA ASP A 534 0.14 -21.97 -19.70
C ASP A 534 -0.47 -23.19 -20.42
N ALA A 535 -1.79 -23.41 -20.29
CA ALA A 535 -2.50 -24.48 -20.95
C ALA A 535 -3.14 -23.99 -22.26
N PRO A 536 -3.38 -24.89 -23.24
CA PRO A 536 -4.13 -24.54 -24.44
C PRO A 536 -5.49 -23.94 -24.06
N PRO A 537 -5.92 -22.84 -24.72
CA PRO A 537 -7.18 -22.21 -24.37
C PRO A 537 -8.35 -23.18 -24.56
N PRO A 538 -9.43 -23.07 -23.76
CA PRO A 538 -10.56 -24.00 -23.78
C PRO A 538 -11.40 -23.92 -25.07
N GLY A 539 -11.04 -23.03 -25.99
CA GLY A 539 -11.70 -22.80 -27.26
C GLY A 539 -11.11 -21.57 -27.95
N ASN A 540 -11.90 -20.96 -28.84
CA ASN A 540 -11.52 -19.67 -29.40
C ASN A 540 -11.47 -18.61 -28.28
N LEU A 541 -10.37 -17.87 -28.21
CA LEU A 541 -10.19 -16.83 -27.20
C LEU A 541 -11.21 -15.70 -27.29
N LYS A 542 -11.84 -15.50 -28.46
CA LYS A 542 -12.97 -14.57 -28.63
C LYS A 542 -14.17 -14.93 -27.76
N ASP A 543 -14.36 -16.22 -27.49
CA ASP A 543 -15.47 -16.76 -26.71
C ASP A 543 -15.10 -17.02 -25.24
N CYS A 544 -13.92 -16.55 -24.82
CA CYS A 544 -13.38 -16.77 -23.48
C CYS A 544 -13.24 -15.46 -22.70
N PHE A 545 -13.52 -15.50 -21.40
CA PHE A 545 -13.26 -14.41 -20.48
C PHE A 545 -11.91 -14.58 -19.79
N PRO A 546 -11.06 -13.54 -19.73
CA PRO A 546 -9.85 -13.56 -18.91
C PRO A 546 -10.24 -13.50 -17.43
N VAL A 547 -9.68 -14.40 -16.63
CA VAL A 547 -9.90 -14.47 -15.18
C VAL A 547 -8.70 -13.86 -14.47
N LEU A 548 -8.96 -12.80 -13.69
CA LEU A 548 -7.95 -12.10 -12.90
C LEU A 548 -8.23 -12.28 -11.41
N LEU A 549 -7.19 -12.62 -10.66
CA LEU A 549 -7.22 -12.69 -9.19
C LEU A 549 -6.23 -11.66 -8.64
N ASP A 550 -6.72 -10.61 -7.99
CA ASP A 550 -5.91 -9.49 -7.47
C ASP A 550 -4.90 -8.92 -8.49
N GLY A 551 -5.31 -8.83 -9.76
CA GLY A 551 -4.48 -8.34 -10.86
C GLY A 551 -3.42 -9.32 -11.37
N ARG A 552 -3.47 -10.59 -10.96
CA ARG A 552 -2.76 -11.70 -11.59
C ARG A 552 -3.66 -12.35 -12.63
N HIS A 553 -3.15 -12.54 -13.85
CA HIS A 553 -3.88 -13.22 -14.91
C HIS A 553 -3.79 -14.74 -14.72
N MET A 554 -4.89 -15.37 -14.31
CA MET A 554 -4.90 -16.80 -13.97
C MET A 554 -5.11 -17.69 -15.20
N GLY A 555 -5.79 -17.16 -16.23
CA GLY A 555 -6.11 -17.88 -17.44
C GLY A 555 -7.47 -17.50 -17.99
N TYR A 556 -8.12 -18.44 -18.67
CA TYR A 556 -9.32 -18.20 -19.46
C TYR A 556 -10.47 -19.10 -19.05
N LEU A 557 -11.68 -18.55 -19.08
CA LEU A 557 -12.93 -19.27 -18.81
C LEU A 557 -13.86 -19.14 -20.01
N HIS A 558 -14.34 -20.26 -20.54
CA HIS A 558 -15.24 -20.23 -21.69
C HIS A 558 -16.60 -19.59 -21.32
N SER A 559 -17.16 -18.78 -22.22
CA SER A 559 -18.38 -18.01 -21.98
C SER A 559 -19.60 -18.87 -21.58
N SER A 560 -19.68 -20.11 -22.09
CA SER A 560 -20.78 -21.03 -21.78
C SER A 560 -20.87 -21.44 -20.31
N ILE A 561 -19.75 -21.50 -19.60
CA ILE A 561 -19.69 -21.92 -18.19
C ILE A 561 -19.56 -20.75 -17.22
N ALA A 562 -19.22 -19.55 -17.71
CA ALA A 562 -18.93 -18.38 -16.89
C ALA A 562 -20.04 -18.01 -15.90
N LYS A 563 -21.31 -18.05 -16.33
CA LYS A 563 -22.46 -17.74 -15.46
C LYS A 563 -22.61 -18.77 -14.33
N LYS A 564 -22.41 -20.05 -14.64
CA LYS A 564 -22.48 -21.14 -13.65
C LYS A 564 -21.36 -21.02 -12.63
N SER A 565 -20.12 -20.86 -13.08
CA SER A 565 -18.96 -20.71 -12.20
C SER A 565 -19.10 -19.49 -11.28
N ARG A 566 -19.65 -18.37 -11.77
CA ARG A 566 -19.95 -17.20 -10.95
C ARG A 566 -20.94 -17.51 -9.83
N THR A 567 -22.07 -18.13 -10.15
CA THR A 567 -23.09 -18.46 -9.14
C THR A 567 -22.58 -19.46 -8.11
N GLU A 568 -21.73 -20.41 -8.51
CA GLU A 568 -21.08 -21.33 -7.56
C GLU A 568 -20.15 -20.60 -6.60
N ILE A 569 -19.35 -19.65 -7.07
CA ILE A 569 -18.49 -18.80 -6.22
C ILE A 569 -19.34 -18.00 -5.22
N GLU A 570 -20.41 -17.32 -5.69
CA GLU A 570 -21.33 -16.57 -4.83
C GLU A 570 -22.02 -17.48 -3.78
N GLY A 571 -22.28 -18.75 -4.14
CA GLY A 571 -22.82 -19.76 -3.24
C GLY A 571 -21.85 -20.19 -2.13
N TYR A 572 -20.57 -20.41 -2.48
CA TYR A 572 -19.53 -20.73 -1.49
C TYR A 572 -19.32 -19.59 -0.48
N GLU A 573 -19.42 -18.34 -0.93
CA GLU A 573 -19.34 -17.17 -0.04
C GLU A 573 -20.53 -17.12 0.94
N SER A 574 -21.74 -17.38 0.45
CA SER A 574 -22.98 -17.27 1.24
C SER A 574 -23.08 -18.34 2.34
N GLN A 575 -22.68 -19.58 2.06
CA GLN A 575 -22.70 -20.68 3.05
C GLN A 575 -21.77 -20.43 4.24
N ARG A 576 -20.72 -19.61 4.07
CA ARG A 576 -19.82 -19.21 5.16
C ARG A 576 -20.46 -18.20 6.11
N PHE A 577 -21.28 -17.28 5.60
CA PHE A 577 -21.96 -16.29 6.45
C PHE A 577 -23.00 -16.93 7.36
N GLU A 578 -23.66 -18.02 6.94
CA GLU A 578 -24.64 -18.74 7.76
C GLU A 578 -24.01 -19.61 8.85
N THR A 579 -22.76 -20.05 8.67
CA THR A 579 -22.05 -20.92 9.62
C THR A 579 -21.15 -20.17 10.60
N GLY A 580 -20.95 -18.86 10.41
CA GLY A 580 -20.04 -18.02 11.20
C GLY A 580 -20.61 -17.40 12.49
N SER A 581 -21.88 -17.63 12.84
CA SER A 581 -22.47 -17.14 14.10
C SER A 581 -22.58 -18.26 15.12
N ASN A 582 -21.49 -18.56 15.83
CA ASN A 582 -21.43 -19.19 17.18
C ASN A 582 -20.03 -19.80 17.39
N ASN A 583 -19.03 -19.00 17.75
CA ASN A 583 -17.93 -19.37 18.66
C ASN A 583 -16.83 -18.29 18.65
N ASP A 584 -17.01 -17.26 19.48
CA ASP A 584 -15.89 -16.49 20.02
C ASP A 584 -15.35 -17.25 21.24
N GLY A 585 -14.44 -18.19 21.00
CA GLY A 585 -13.77 -18.98 22.02
C GLY A 585 -12.51 -19.65 21.46
N ASP A 586 -11.37 -19.27 22.01
CA ASP A 586 -10.02 -19.81 21.83
C ASP A 586 -9.32 -19.69 20.46
N MET A 587 -8.32 -18.80 20.45
CA MET A 587 -7.22 -18.78 19.49
C MET A 587 -6.23 -19.91 19.78
N SER A 588 -6.52 -21.10 19.29
CA SER A 588 -5.50 -22.10 18.95
C SER A 588 -6.15 -23.23 18.15
N ASP A 589 -6.19 -23.10 16.82
CA ASP A 589 -5.79 -24.20 15.95
C ASP A 589 -5.79 -23.78 14.49
N SER A 590 -4.64 -24.04 13.88
CA SER A 590 -4.37 -24.04 12.46
C SER A 590 -5.14 -25.18 11.79
N GLN A 591 -6.26 -24.88 11.15
CA GLN A 591 -6.84 -25.74 10.11
C GLN A 591 -7.81 -24.94 9.23
N ASP A 592 -7.51 -24.96 7.94
CA ASP A 592 -8.39 -24.71 6.79
C ASP A 592 -9.50 -23.67 6.96
N ARG A 593 -9.14 -22.40 6.75
CA ARG A 593 -10.10 -21.30 6.63
C ARG A 593 -10.01 -20.68 5.24
N ILE A 594 -10.96 -21.06 4.36
CA ILE A 594 -11.23 -20.45 3.06
C ILE A 594 -11.94 -19.12 3.29
N CYS A 595 -11.21 -18.02 3.36
CA CYS A 595 -11.19 -16.90 2.42
C CYS A 595 -9.91 -16.20 2.77
#